data_AF-A0A450X8Z5-F1
#
_entry.id   AF-A0A450X8Z5-F1
#
_cell.length_a   1.000
_cell.length_b   1.000
_cell.length_c   1.000
_cell.angle_alpha   90.00
_cell.angle_beta   90.00
_cell.angle_gamma   90.00
#
_symmetry.space_group_name_H-M   'P 1'
#
loop_
_entity.id
_entity.type
_entity.pdbx_description
1 polymer ?
#
loop_
_entity_poly.entity_id
_entity_poly.type
_entity_poly.pdbx_seq_one_letter_code
_entity_poly.pdbx_strand_id
1 'polypeptide(L)'
;DEYDNFANEVLAAQLGGQDRYATLVHGEGILKTVFKAVKSLSSGQGLDKVFITGVSPVVMSDISSGYNVAKDISLRPRYHDLCGFHEREVAEALEKIGEECGLPESQTEEALAMMRTFYNGYRFGYGDDPLVYNPTLALYFFDNYQEECAYPRKILDTNLAMDRNRIEYVARIPHGNELIARILNPQDPPLIPELADRFGVQDMLTATKDQPFLASLMYYLGVLTIADRDAMGRLTLCI
;
A
#
# COMPACT_ATOMS: atom_id res chain seq x y z
N ASP A 1 -9.90 -6.87 0.81
CA ASP A 1 -9.49 -5.56 0.30
C ASP A 1 -9.20 -5.69 -1.19
N GLU A 2 -9.94 -4.96 -2.05
CA GLU A 2 -9.91 -5.07 -3.52
C GLU A 2 -9.26 -3.85 -4.19
N TYR A 3 -8.66 -2.91 -3.45
CA TYR A 3 -8.13 -1.66 -4.03
C TYR A 3 -7.05 -1.90 -5.09
N ASP A 4 -6.34 -3.03 -5.01
CA ASP A 4 -5.28 -3.41 -5.93
C ASP A 4 -5.68 -4.54 -6.90
N ASN A 5 -6.98 -4.86 -7.04
CA ASN A 5 -7.39 -5.93 -7.95
C ASN A 5 -6.88 -5.64 -9.38
N PHE A 6 -6.85 -4.37 -9.76
CA PHE A 6 -6.23 -3.95 -11.00
C PHE A 6 -4.73 -4.28 -11.07
N ALA A 7 -3.94 -3.92 -10.05
CA ALA A 7 -2.51 -4.27 -9.97
C ALA A 7 -2.33 -5.79 -10.04
N ASN A 8 -3.09 -6.55 -9.25
CA ASN A 8 -3.08 -8.01 -9.26
C ASN A 8 -3.41 -8.58 -10.65
N GLU A 9 -4.39 -8.03 -11.37
CA GLU A 9 -4.70 -8.42 -12.74
C GLU A 9 -3.55 -8.10 -13.71
N VAL A 10 -2.86 -6.96 -13.55
CA VAL A 10 -1.66 -6.62 -14.32
C VAL A 10 -0.56 -7.66 -14.11
N LEU A 11 -0.29 -7.98 -12.84
CA LEU A 11 0.76 -8.91 -12.43
C LEU A 11 0.44 -10.34 -12.92
N ALA A 12 -0.82 -10.77 -12.76
CA ALA A 12 -1.30 -12.08 -13.21
C ALA A 12 -1.31 -12.22 -14.74
N ALA A 13 -1.65 -11.16 -15.48
CA ALA A 13 -1.63 -11.12 -16.93
C ALA A 13 -0.21 -11.35 -17.49
N GLN A 14 0.82 -10.75 -16.86
CA GLN A 14 2.22 -11.02 -17.22
C GLN A 14 2.65 -12.47 -16.97
N LEU A 15 2.24 -13.07 -15.85
CA LEU A 15 2.58 -14.45 -15.51
C LEU A 15 1.89 -15.48 -16.43
N GLY A 16 0.70 -15.14 -16.95
CA GLY A 16 -0.07 -15.99 -17.86
C GLY A 16 0.19 -15.75 -19.35
N GLY A 17 1.08 -14.82 -19.72
CA GLY A 17 1.37 -14.48 -21.12
C GLY A 17 0.19 -13.85 -21.88
N GLN A 18 -0.82 -13.31 -21.18
CA GLN A 18 -1.98 -12.69 -21.79
C GLN A 18 -1.91 -11.16 -21.69
N ASP A 19 -2.19 -10.48 -22.79
CA ASP A 19 -2.17 -9.02 -22.92
C ASP A 19 -3.43 -8.33 -22.35
N ARG A 20 -3.97 -8.88 -21.24
CA ARG A 20 -5.18 -8.36 -20.58
C ARG A 20 -4.99 -6.93 -20.09
N TYR A 21 -3.79 -6.62 -19.60
CA TYR A 21 -3.43 -5.27 -19.20
C TYR A 21 -3.49 -4.28 -20.38
N ALA A 22 -2.93 -4.62 -21.55
CA ALA A 22 -3.05 -3.78 -22.74
C ALA A 22 -4.52 -3.56 -23.11
N THR A 23 -5.37 -4.57 -22.94
CA THR A 23 -6.80 -4.44 -23.23
C THR A 23 -7.51 -3.47 -22.29
N LEU A 24 -7.06 -3.35 -21.04
CA LEU A 24 -7.63 -2.43 -20.03
C LEU A 24 -7.11 -0.99 -20.16
N VAL A 25 -5.89 -0.81 -20.66
CA VAL A 25 -5.17 0.49 -20.61
C VAL A 25 -4.86 1.08 -22.00
N HIS A 26 -4.56 0.26 -23.01
CA HIS A 26 -4.30 0.72 -24.38
C HIS A 26 -5.61 0.96 -25.16
N GLY A 27 -5.56 1.84 -26.16
CA GLY A 27 -6.72 2.16 -27.01
C GLY A 27 -7.84 2.92 -26.27
N GLU A 28 -9.06 2.34 -26.29
CA GLU A 28 -10.27 2.76 -25.56
C GLU A 28 -10.60 1.79 -24.41
N GLY A 29 -9.57 1.26 -23.74
CA GLY A 29 -9.74 0.43 -22.54
C GLY A 29 -10.63 1.10 -21.47
N ILE A 30 -11.33 0.27 -20.69
CA ILE A 30 -12.40 0.71 -19.78
C ILE A 30 -11.95 1.80 -18.81
N LEU A 31 -10.73 1.69 -18.25
CA LEU A 31 -10.19 2.69 -17.33
C LEU A 31 -10.01 4.04 -18.01
N LYS A 32 -9.39 4.07 -19.19
CA LYS A 32 -9.18 5.30 -19.94
C LYS A 32 -10.50 5.97 -20.30
N THR A 33 -11.52 5.18 -20.63
CA THR A 33 -12.88 5.67 -20.90
C THR A 33 -13.51 6.30 -19.65
N VAL A 34 -13.40 5.66 -18.49
CA VAL A 34 -13.87 6.22 -17.21
C VAL A 34 -13.15 7.53 -16.89
N PHE A 35 -11.82 7.57 -16.92
CA PHE A 35 -11.05 8.78 -16.62
C PHE A 35 -11.33 9.92 -17.62
N LYS A 36 -11.53 9.62 -18.91
CA LYS A 36 -11.98 10.62 -19.90
C LYS A 36 -13.36 11.19 -19.55
N ALA A 37 -14.30 10.34 -19.15
CA ALA A 37 -15.64 10.78 -18.73
C ALA A 37 -15.57 11.69 -17.51
N VAL A 38 -14.81 11.29 -16.48
CA VAL A 38 -14.57 12.11 -15.27
C VAL A 38 -13.95 13.47 -15.63
N LYS A 39 -12.95 13.49 -16.53
CA LYS A 39 -12.32 14.74 -17.00
C LYS A 39 -13.29 15.64 -17.78
N SER A 40 -14.14 15.05 -18.61
CA SER A 40 -15.17 15.80 -19.34
C SER A 40 -16.15 16.46 -18.36
N LEU A 41 -16.62 15.68 -17.38
CA LEU A 41 -17.57 16.17 -16.39
C LEU A 41 -16.97 17.29 -15.52
N SER A 42 -15.67 17.19 -15.21
CA SER A 42 -14.96 18.23 -14.44
C SER A 42 -14.60 19.48 -15.22
N SER A 43 -14.85 19.51 -16.54
CA SER A 43 -14.64 20.67 -17.41
C SER A 43 -15.90 21.55 -17.54
N GLY A 44 -16.73 21.62 -16.49
CA GLY A 44 -17.92 22.49 -16.44
C GLY A 44 -19.26 21.79 -16.70
N GLN A 45 -19.33 20.46 -16.62
CA GLN A 45 -20.59 19.70 -16.75
C GLN A 45 -21.13 19.20 -15.39
N GLY A 46 -20.76 19.87 -14.29
CA GLY A 46 -21.34 19.65 -12.96
C GLY A 46 -20.49 18.84 -11.98
N LEU A 47 -19.24 18.49 -12.30
CA LEU A 47 -18.32 17.83 -11.37
C LEU A 47 -17.21 18.79 -10.92
N ASP A 48 -17.36 19.40 -9.73
CA ASP A 48 -16.43 20.44 -9.29
C ASP A 48 -15.08 19.91 -8.77
N LYS A 49 -15.09 18.73 -8.13
CA LYS A 49 -13.90 18.13 -7.51
C LYS A 49 -13.91 16.62 -7.65
N VAL A 50 -12.71 16.06 -7.81
CA VAL A 50 -12.48 14.62 -7.87
C VAL A 50 -11.34 14.29 -6.92
N PHE A 51 -11.57 13.29 -6.07
CA PHE A 51 -10.56 12.72 -5.19
C PHE A 51 -10.46 11.23 -5.51
N ILE A 52 -9.23 10.73 -5.66
CA ILE A 52 -8.94 9.38 -6.12
C ILE A 52 -7.96 8.76 -5.14
N THR A 53 -8.29 7.58 -4.64
CA THR A 53 -7.48 6.80 -3.69
C THR A 53 -7.30 5.39 -4.23
N GLY A 54 -6.33 4.64 -3.69
CA GLY A 54 -6.10 3.24 -4.07
C GLY A 54 -5.62 3.05 -5.51
N VAL A 55 -5.07 4.09 -6.14
CA VAL A 55 -4.51 4.01 -7.49
C VAL A 55 -3.00 4.18 -7.39
N SER A 56 -2.27 3.10 -7.62
CA SER A 56 -0.81 3.13 -7.71
C SER A 56 -0.37 4.05 -8.86
N PRO A 57 0.76 4.79 -8.73
CA PRO A 57 1.33 5.60 -9.81
C PRO A 57 1.57 4.83 -11.12
N VAL A 58 1.67 3.48 -11.04
CA VAL A 58 1.72 2.57 -12.20
C VAL A 58 0.59 2.79 -13.18
N VAL A 59 -0.63 3.04 -12.68
CA VAL A 59 -1.82 3.20 -13.52
C VAL A 59 -1.87 4.61 -14.12
N MET A 60 -1.32 5.59 -13.40
CA MET A 60 -1.41 7.01 -13.77
C MET A 60 -0.47 7.38 -14.91
N SER A 61 0.69 6.72 -15.05
CA SER A 61 1.64 6.96 -16.15
C SER A 61 1.05 6.66 -17.52
N ASP A 62 0.27 5.59 -17.66
CA ASP A 62 -0.27 5.16 -18.96
C ASP A 62 -1.64 5.77 -19.28
N ILE A 63 -2.38 6.16 -18.24
CA ILE A 63 -3.63 6.94 -18.37
C ILE A 63 -3.35 8.44 -18.56
N SER A 64 -2.10 8.89 -18.39
CA SER A 64 -1.69 10.30 -18.41
C SER A 64 -2.13 11.09 -19.66
N SER A 65 -2.28 10.46 -20.83
CA SER A 65 -2.87 11.12 -22.01
C SER A 65 -4.36 11.47 -21.85
N GLY A 66 -5.10 10.71 -21.03
CA GLY A 66 -6.52 10.90 -20.73
C GLY A 66 -6.80 11.75 -19.48
N TYR A 67 -5.88 11.80 -18.50
CA TYR A 67 -6.14 12.41 -17.18
C TYR A 67 -4.97 13.23 -16.61
N ASN A 68 -4.26 13.99 -17.45
CA ASN A 68 -3.18 14.92 -17.07
C ASN A 68 -3.57 16.09 -16.13
N VAL A 69 -4.80 16.12 -15.62
CA VAL A 69 -5.30 17.13 -14.68
C VAL A 69 -5.18 16.70 -13.22
N ALA A 70 -4.86 15.43 -12.97
CA ALA A 70 -4.65 14.92 -11.63
C ALA A 70 -3.38 15.46 -11.00
N LYS A 71 -3.44 15.68 -9.69
CA LYS A 71 -2.33 16.11 -8.86
C LYS A 71 -2.08 15.03 -7.82
N ASP A 72 -0.90 14.40 -7.88
CA ASP A 72 -0.50 13.47 -6.85
C ASP A 72 -0.22 14.22 -5.54
N ILE A 73 -0.83 13.73 -4.47
CA ILE A 73 -0.73 14.27 -3.13
C ILE A 73 -0.31 13.23 -2.09
N SER A 74 -0.06 11.98 -2.52
CA SER A 74 0.07 10.80 -1.65
C SER A 74 1.19 10.93 -0.62
N LEU A 75 2.31 11.56 -0.99
CA LEU A 75 3.48 11.73 -0.12
C LEU A 75 3.56 13.10 0.55
N ARG A 76 2.49 13.89 0.53
CA ARG A 76 2.47 15.19 1.21
C ARG A 76 2.31 14.97 2.71
N PRO A 77 3.14 15.60 3.57
CA PRO A 77 3.09 15.40 5.03
C PRO A 77 1.70 15.63 5.65
N ARG A 78 0.92 16.57 5.09
CA ARG A 78 -0.44 16.88 5.56
C ARG A 78 -1.48 15.75 5.40
N TYR A 79 -1.14 14.69 4.67
CA TYR A 79 -2.04 13.57 4.37
C TYR A 79 -1.44 12.22 4.79
N HIS A 80 -0.34 12.21 5.54
CA HIS A 80 0.40 10.99 5.88
C HIS A 80 -0.42 9.99 6.71
N ASP A 81 -1.39 10.47 7.47
CA ASP A 81 -2.25 9.70 8.36
C ASP A 81 -3.68 9.51 7.83
N LEU A 82 -3.97 9.98 6.62
CA LEU A 82 -5.33 9.95 6.06
C LEU A 82 -5.90 8.52 5.94
N CYS A 83 -5.03 7.53 5.74
CA CYS A 83 -5.39 6.15 5.43
C CYS A 83 -4.98 5.15 6.53
N GLY A 84 -4.99 5.58 7.80
CA GLY A 84 -4.60 4.73 8.92
C GLY A 84 -5.13 5.22 10.26
N PHE A 85 -4.96 4.41 11.30
CA PHE A 85 -5.21 4.82 12.69
C PHE A 85 -3.91 5.16 13.40
N HIS A 86 -3.95 6.16 14.25
CA HIS A 86 -2.87 6.43 15.21
C HIS A 86 -2.89 5.41 16.33
N GLU A 87 -1.72 5.16 16.91
CA GLU A 87 -1.57 4.27 18.08
C GLU A 87 -2.53 4.63 19.22
N ARG A 88 -2.72 5.93 19.47
CA ARG A 88 -3.65 6.40 20.49
C ARG A 88 -5.10 6.02 20.18
N GLU A 89 -5.53 6.11 18.92
CA GLU A 89 -6.89 5.74 18.53
C GLU A 89 -7.12 4.23 18.69
N VAL A 90 -6.09 3.43 18.41
CA VAL A 90 -6.11 1.98 18.63
C VAL A 90 -6.17 1.66 20.12
N ALA A 91 -5.34 2.31 20.94
CA ALA A 91 -5.34 2.14 22.40
C ALA A 91 -6.70 2.49 23.01
N GLU A 92 -7.27 3.65 22.65
CA GLU A 92 -8.58 4.10 23.13
C GLU A 92 -9.71 3.13 22.73
N ALA A 93 -9.61 2.46 21.57
CA ALA A 93 -10.57 1.44 21.16
C ALA A 93 -10.42 0.15 21.98
N LEU A 94 -9.18 -0.31 22.20
CA LEU A 94 -8.90 -1.51 23.00
C LEU A 94 -9.31 -1.34 24.46
N GLU A 95 -9.07 -0.16 25.05
CA GLU A 95 -9.50 0.17 26.42
C GLU A 95 -11.01 0.04 26.56
N LYS A 96 -11.79 0.63 25.63
CA LYS A 96 -13.26 0.53 25.64
C LYS A 96 -13.75 -0.90 25.50
N ILE A 97 -13.17 -1.67 24.59
CA ILE A 97 -13.52 -3.10 24.44
C ILE A 97 -13.16 -3.87 25.70
N GLY A 98 -12.00 -3.59 26.30
CA GLY A 98 -11.56 -4.20 27.55
C GLY A 98 -12.51 -3.91 28.71
N GLU A 99 -13.00 -2.68 28.85
CA GLU A 99 -14.02 -2.31 29.83
C GLU A 99 -15.33 -3.07 29.61
N GLU A 100 -15.81 -3.15 28.36
CA GLU A 100 -17.04 -3.87 27.99
C GLU A 100 -16.94 -5.37 28.29
N CYS A 101 -15.78 -5.97 28.05
CA CYS A 101 -15.50 -7.39 28.28
C CYS A 101 -15.04 -7.72 29.71
N GLY A 102 -14.81 -6.72 30.55
CA GLY A 102 -14.27 -6.90 31.90
C GLY A 102 -12.83 -7.46 31.94
N LEU A 103 -12.03 -7.12 30.93
CA LEU A 103 -10.62 -7.55 30.83
C LEU A 103 -9.72 -6.67 31.69
N PRO A 104 -8.65 -7.23 32.28
CA PRO A 104 -7.66 -6.43 33.00
C PRO A 104 -6.87 -5.54 32.04
N GLU A 105 -6.42 -4.39 32.53
CA GLU A 105 -5.60 -3.41 31.79
C GLU A 105 -4.34 -4.06 31.16
N SER A 106 -3.72 -5.03 31.85
CA SER A 106 -2.57 -5.76 31.30
C SER A 106 -2.88 -6.51 30.00
N GLN A 107 -4.14 -6.93 29.81
CA GLN A 107 -4.56 -7.64 28.60
C GLN A 107 -4.84 -6.67 27.45
N THR A 108 -5.34 -5.46 27.73
CA THR A 108 -5.48 -4.41 26.72
C THR A 108 -4.12 -3.85 26.29
N GLU A 109 -3.16 -3.76 27.22
CA GLU A 109 -1.76 -3.41 26.92
C GLU A 109 -1.09 -4.48 26.03
N GLU A 110 -1.30 -5.76 26.33
CA GLU A 110 -0.78 -6.87 25.52
C GLU A 110 -1.45 -6.91 24.13
N ALA A 111 -2.77 -6.64 24.05
CA ALA A 111 -3.47 -6.45 22.78
C ALA A 111 -2.83 -5.35 21.93
N LEU A 112 -2.55 -4.19 22.53
CA LEU A 112 -1.93 -3.07 21.85
C LEU A 112 -0.51 -3.43 21.37
N ALA A 113 0.30 -4.10 22.20
CA ALA A 113 1.63 -4.55 21.82
C ALA A 113 1.60 -5.56 20.65
N MET A 114 0.60 -6.44 20.63
CA MET A 114 0.37 -7.36 19.53
C MET A 114 -0.01 -6.62 18.25
N MET A 115 -0.98 -5.71 18.31
CA MET A 115 -1.37 -4.88 17.17
C MET A 115 -0.19 -4.04 16.67
N ARG A 116 0.66 -3.50 17.56
CA ARG A 116 1.88 -2.77 17.18
C ARG A 116 2.83 -3.66 16.38
N THR A 117 2.96 -4.92 16.76
CA THR A 117 3.88 -5.86 16.10
C THR A 117 3.39 -6.30 14.74
N PHE A 118 2.07 -6.50 14.58
CA PHE A 118 1.52 -7.10 13.38
C PHE A 118 0.85 -6.11 12.42
N TYR A 119 0.40 -4.96 12.90
CA TYR A 119 -0.46 -4.03 12.14
C TYR A 119 0.05 -2.58 12.07
N ASN A 120 1.07 -2.20 12.86
CA ASN A 120 1.69 -0.88 12.80
C ASN A 120 2.98 -0.93 11.97
N GLY A 121 2.94 -0.39 10.76
CA GLY A 121 4.07 -0.50 9.85
C GLY A 121 4.00 0.42 8.64
N TYR A 122 3.11 1.42 8.62
CA TYR A 122 2.91 2.24 7.44
C TYR A 122 3.24 3.70 7.69
N ARG A 123 4.15 4.22 6.87
CA ARG A 123 4.47 5.63 6.69
C ARG A 123 4.15 6.07 5.26
N PHE A 124 3.22 7.01 5.14
CA PHE A 124 2.85 7.63 3.87
C PHE A 124 3.46 9.03 3.75
N GLY A 125 4.79 9.09 3.71
CA GLY A 125 5.51 10.35 3.66
C GLY A 125 7.01 10.18 3.83
N TYR A 126 7.71 11.28 3.59
CA TYR A 126 9.17 11.35 3.63
C TYR A 126 9.74 11.85 4.96
N GLY A 127 8.87 12.31 5.87
CA GLY A 127 9.24 12.85 7.17
C GLY A 127 9.31 11.76 8.23
N ASP A 128 9.47 12.20 9.49
CA ASP A 128 9.52 11.35 10.68
C ASP A 128 8.15 11.21 11.34
N ASP A 129 7.10 11.36 10.54
CA ASP A 129 5.72 11.26 11.00
C ASP A 129 5.47 9.87 11.65
N PRO A 130 4.60 9.79 12.67
CA PRO A 130 4.26 8.53 13.29
C PRO A 130 3.77 7.50 12.28
N LEU A 131 4.09 6.23 12.56
CA LEU A 131 3.51 5.12 11.80
C LEU A 131 2.01 5.03 12.09
N VAL A 132 1.25 4.63 11.07
CA VAL A 132 -0.18 4.38 11.19
C VAL A 132 -0.49 2.90 11.05
N TYR A 133 -1.54 2.49 11.75
CA TYR A 133 -2.07 1.14 11.73
C TYR A 133 -2.93 0.94 10.50
N ASN A 134 -2.81 -0.22 9.85
CA ASN A 134 -3.69 -0.62 8.75
C ASN A 134 -5.14 -0.70 9.26
N PRO A 135 -6.09 0.10 8.73
CA PRO A 135 -7.45 0.13 9.24
C PRO A 135 -8.17 -1.22 9.15
N THR A 136 -7.96 -1.97 8.07
CA THR A 136 -8.66 -3.24 7.86
C THR A 136 -8.21 -4.29 8.87
N LEU A 137 -6.90 -4.38 9.13
CA LEU A 137 -6.36 -5.30 10.14
C LEU A 137 -6.74 -4.87 11.57
N ALA A 138 -6.73 -3.56 11.84
CA ALA A 138 -7.13 -3.02 13.14
C ALA A 138 -8.60 -3.33 13.44
N LEU A 139 -9.50 -3.04 12.48
CA LEU A 139 -10.93 -3.32 12.61
C LEU A 139 -11.21 -4.83 12.74
N TYR A 140 -10.51 -5.67 11.98
CA TYR A 140 -10.61 -7.13 12.14
C TYR A 140 -10.26 -7.58 13.56
N PHE A 141 -9.19 -7.03 14.14
CA PHE A 141 -8.79 -7.36 15.51
C PHE A 141 -9.83 -6.89 16.51
N PHE A 142 -10.31 -5.64 16.40
CA PHE A 142 -11.34 -5.10 17.30
C PHE A 142 -12.61 -5.93 17.28
N ASP A 143 -13.08 -6.31 16.09
CA ASP A 143 -14.28 -7.14 15.89
C ASP A 143 -14.17 -8.46 16.66
N ASN A 144 -13.07 -9.21 16.43
CA ASN A 144 -12.83 -10.48 17.12
C ASN A 144 -12.61 -10.30 18.64
N TYR A 145 -11.88 -9.24 19.03
CA TYR A 145 -11.57 -8.97 20.43
C TYR A 145 -12.83 -8.60 21.22
N GLN A 146 -13.77 -7.90 20.59
CA GLN A 146 -15.05 -7.54 21.18
C GLN A 146 -16.03 -8.73 21.20
N GLU A 147 -16.10 -9.53 20.14
CA GLU A 147 -17.02 -10.67 20.07
C GLU A 147 -16.63 -11.83 21.01
N GLU A 148 -15.34 -12.18 21.07
CA GLU A 148 -14.85 -13.31 21.86
C GLU A 148 -14.33 -12.91 23.24
N CYS A 149 -14.19 -11.61 23.52
CA CYS A 149 -13.47 -11.08 24.70
C CYS A 149 -12.08 -11.72 24.86
N ALA A 150 -11.44 -12.03 23.74
CA ALA A 150 -10.19 -12.75 23.63
C ALA A 150 -9.48 -12.38 22.32
N TYR A 151 -8.17 -12.58 22.27
CA TYR A 151 -7.40 -12.30 21.06
C TYR A 151 -7.91 -13.12 19.86
N PRO A 152 -7.86 -12.57 18.62
CA PRO A 152 -8.17 -13.34 17.43
C PRO A 152 -7.29 -14.59 17.36
N ARG A 153 -7.89 -15.76 17.17
CA ARG A 153 -7.10 -17.01 17.01
C ARG A 153 -6.16 -16.97 15.82
N LYS A 154 -6.54 -16.21 14.78
CA LYS A 154 -5.72 -15.89 13.62
C LYS A 154 -5.42 -14.40 13.66
N ILE A 155 -4.19 -14.04 14.03
CA ILE A 155 -3.77 -12.63 14.06
C ILE A 155 -3.72 -12.01 12.66
N LEU A 156 -3.45 -12.80 11.62
CA LEU A 156 -3.51 -12.34 10.24
C LEU A 156 -4.62 -13.12 9.53
N ASP A 157 -5.69 -12.44 9.16
CA ASP A 157 -6.65 -13.01 8.22
C ASP A 157 -5.93 -13.23 6.89
N THR A 158 -6.04 -14.44 6.34
CA THR A 158 -5.38 -14.82 5.09
C THR A 158 -5.91 -14.01 3.89
N ASN A 159 -7.10 -13.41 4.01
CA ASN A 159 -7.70 -12.50 3.04
C ASN A 159 -7.23 -11.04 3.20
N LEU A 160 -6.57 -10.72 4.32
CA LEU A 160 -6.02 -9.40 4.63
C LEU A 160 -4.49 -9.37 4.65
N ALA A 161 -3.86 -10.54 4.77
CA ALA A 161 -2.43 -10.71 4.62
C ALA A 161 -2.01 -10.22 3.24
N MET A 162 -0.84 -9.57 3.17
CA MET A 162 -0.18 -9.26 1.90
C MET A 162 -0.29 -10.44 0.96
N ASP A 163 -0.87 -10.20 -0.21
CA ASP A 163 -1.12 -11.26 -1.17
C ASP A 163 0.21 -11.92 -1.53
N ARG A 164 0.35 -13.21 -1.18
CA ARG A 164 1.49 -14.06 -1.53
C ARG A 164 1.85 -13.95 -3.01
N ASN A 165 0.86 -13.71 -3.87
CA ASN A 165 1.08 -13.49 -5.30
C ASN A 165 1.98 -12.28 -5.60
N ARG A 166 2.00 -11.25 -4.75
CA ARG A 166 2.87 -10.06 -4.90
C ARG A 166 4.33 -10.40 -4.64
N ILE A 167 4.60 -11.12 -3.55
CA ILE A 167 5.95 -11.60 -3.24
C ILE A 167 6.42 -12.58 -4.32
N GLU A 168 5.56 -13.49 -4.75
CA GLU A 168 5.87 -14.42 -5.85
C GLU A 168 6.12 -13.70 -7.18
N TYR A 169 5.37 -12.64 -7.49
CA TYR A 169 5.62 -11.81 -8.66
C TYR A 169 6.99 -11.15 -8.59
N VAL A 170 7.31 -10.47 -7.48
CA VAL A 170 8.61 -9.82 -7.29
C VAL A 170 9.74 -10.85 -7.38
N ALA A 171 9.60 -12.02 -6.73
CA ALA A 171 10.61 -13.09 -6.77
C ALA A 171 10.92 -13.60 -8.19
N ARG A 172 9.97 -13.51 -9.12
CA ARG A 172 10.12 -13.92 -10.52
C ARG A 172 10.77 -12.87 -11.41
N ILE A 173 10.92 -11.64 -10.91
CA ILE A 173 11.62 -10.56 -11.62
C ILE A 173 13.13 -10.69 -11.39
N PRO A 174 13.99 -10.38 -12.40
CA PRO A 174 15.43 -10.22 -12.19
C PRO A 174 15.76 -9.34 -10.97
N HIS A 175 16.68 -9.78 -10.11
CA HIS A 175 17.04 -9.13 -8.82
C HIS A 175 15.95 -9.14 -7.73
N GLY A 176 14.77 -9.73 -7.99
CA GLY A 176 13.68 -9.81 -7.02
C GLY A 176 13.99 -10.65 -5.78
N ASN A 177 14.63 -11.81 -5.97
CA ASN A 177 15.05 -12.65 -4.84
C ASN A 177 16.11 -11.97 -3.96
N GLU A 178 17.03 -11.20 -4.57
CA GLU A 178 18.04 -10.41 -3.84
C GLU A 178 17.36 -9.31 -3.02
N LEU A 179 16.39 -8.60 -3.61
CA LEU A 179 15.59 -7.61 -2.91
C LEU A 179 14.82 -8.24 -1.72
N ILE A 180 14.14 -9.36 -1.93
CA ILE A 180 13.42 -10.07 -0.86
C ILE A 180 14.37 -10.48 0.26
N ALA A 181 15.56 -11.01 -0.06
CA ALA A 181 16.55 -11.39 0.95
C ALA A 181 17.01 -10.18 1.79
N ARG A 182 17.19 -9.01 1.16
CA ARG A 182 17.55 -7.76 1.85
C ARG A 182 16.41 -7.23 2.72
N ILE A 183 15.18 -7.27 2.23
CA ILE A 183 13.98 -6.89 2.99
C ILE A 183 13.88 -7.70 4.30
N LEU A 184 14.20 -8.99 4.24
CA LEU A 184 14.17 -9.88 5.40
C LEU A 184 15.41 -9.77 6.31
N ASN A 185 16.41 -8.96 5.93
CA ASN A 185 17.63 -8.76 6.70
C ASN A 185 17.68 -7.36 7.33
N PRO A 186 17.40 -7.21 8.63
CA PRO A 186 17.42 -5.92 9.31
C PRO A 186 18.78 -5.19 9.28
N GLN A 187 19.88 -5.91 9.00
CA GLN A 187 21.22 -5.34 8.94
C GLN A 187 21.60 -4.80 7.56
N ASP A 188 20.84 -5.13 6.51
CA ASP A 188 21.05 -4.65 5.15
C ASP A 188 19.72 -4.33 4.46
N PRO A 189 18.95 -3.36 4.99
CA PRO A 189 17.68 -2.98 4.41
C PRO A 189 17.86 -2.39 3.00
N PRO A 190 16.86 -2.52 2.11
CA PRO A 190 16.87 -1.87 0.82
C PRO A 190 17.08 -0.36 0.95
N LEU A 191 18.00 0.16 0.14
CA LEU A 191 18.39 1.57 0.13
C LEU A 191 18.28 2.12 -1.29
N ILE A 192 17.44 3.13 -1.47
CA ILE A 192 17.12 3.69 -2.79
C ILE A 192 17.25 5.21 -2.77
N PRO A 193 17.67 5.86 -3.87
CA PRO A 193 17.81 7.32 -3.90
C PRO A 193 16.48 8.05 -3.72
N GLU A 194 15.43 7.56 -4.40
CA GLU A 194 14.08 8.10 -4.36
C GLU A 194 13.07 7.03 -4.77
N LEU A 195 11.79 7.25 -4.45
CA LEU A 195 10.71 6.43 -4.99
C LEU A 195 10.52 6.76 -6.47
N ALA A 196 10.37 5.72 -7.29
CA ALA A 196 9.98 5.90 -8.69
C ALA A 196 8.62 6.61 -8.77
N ASP A 197 8.55 7.63 -9.64
CA ASP A 197 7.37 8.49 -9.84
C ASP A 197 6.51 8.05 -11.03
N ARG A 198 6.99 7.08 -11.83
CA ARG A 198 6.32 6.52 -13.00
C ARG A 198 6.63 5.04 -13.14
N PHE A 199 5.60 4.24 -13.44
CA PHE A 199 5.76 2.85 -13.86
C PHE A 199 4.90 2.67 -15.11
N GLY A 200 5.33 3.22 -16.24
CA GLY A 200 4.64 2.94 -17.49
C GLY A 200 4.68 1.44 -17.78
N VAL A 201 3.68 0.90 -18.48
CA VAL A 201 3.68 -0.51 -18.93
C VAL A 201 4.97 -0.84 -19.65
N GLN A 202 5.42 0.09 -20.49
CA GLN A 202 6.64 -0.11 -21.26
C GLN A 202 7.85 -0.18 -20.33
N ASP A 203 7.89 0.58 -19.23
CA ASP A 203 8.94 0.44 -18.22
C ASP A 203 8.81 -0.89 -17.47
N MET A 204 7.59 -1.32 -17.12
CA MET A 204 7.33 -2.65 -16.54
C MET A 204 7.69 -3.82 -17.48
N LEU A 205 7.63 -3.60 -18.79
CA LEU A 205 7.88 -4.60 -19.84
C LEU A 205 9.33 -4.59 -20.34
N THR A 206 9.99 -3.44 -20.37
CA THR A 206 11.24 -3.22 -21.11
C THR A 206 12.36 -2.59 -20.30
N ALA A 207 12.07 -1.86 -19.21
CA ALA A 207 13.13 -1.26 -18.42
C ALA A 207 13.93 -2.34 -17.67
N THR A 208 15.22 -2.10 -17.50
CA THR A 208 16.03 -2.81 -16.49
C THR A 208 15.36 -2.60 -15.15
N LYS A 209 14.75 -3.68 -14.63
CA LYS A 209 14.09 -3.73 -13.33
C LYS A 209 15.18 -3.72 -12.25
N ASP A 210 15.76 -2.55 -12.07
CA ASP A 210 16.77 -2.32 -11.05
C ASP A 210 16.13 -2.34 -9.66
N GLN A 211 16.99 -2.38 -8.65
CA GLN A 211 16.54 -2.48 -7.27
C GLN A 211 15.65 -1.29 -6.84
N PRO A 212 15.96 -0.01 -7.19
CA PRO A 212 15.08 1.13 -6.90
C PRO A 212 13.67 0.98 -7.45
N PHE A 213 13.53 0.53 -8.70
CA PHE A 213 12.23 0.31 -9.31
C PHE A 213 11.41 -0.72 -8.53
N LEU A 214 12.00 -1.89 -8.23
CA LEU A 214 11.29 -2.97 -7.54
C LEU A 214 10.92 -2.60 -6.10
N ALA A 215 11.83 -1.94 -5.40
CA ALA A 215 11.58 -1.47 -4.06
C ALA A 215 10.46 -0.41 -4.02
N SER A 216 10.42 0.49 -5.01
CA SER A 216 9.32 1.46 -5.16
C SER A 216 7.99 0.77 -5.48
N LEU A 217 7.99 -0.25 -6.34
CA LEU A 217 6.78 -1.03 -6.63
C LEU A 217 6.26 -1.71 -5.36
N MET A 218 7.14 -2.33 -4.58
CA MET A 218 6.78 -2.97 -3.31
C MET A 218 6.26 -1.95 -2.28
N TYR A 219 6.79 -0.72 -2.27
CA TYR A 219 6.23 0.37 -1.47
C TYR A 219 4.78 0.69 -1.87
N TYR A 220 4.50 0.90 -3.16
CA TYR A 220 3.15 1.21 -3.62
C TYR A 220 2.17 0.04 -3.51
N LEU A 221 2.67 -1.21 -3.48
CA LEU A 221 1.89 -2.40 -3.18
C LEU A 221 1.68 -2.62 -1.67
N GLY A 222 2.11 -1.69 -0.81
CA GLY A 222 1.95 -1.80 0.64
C GLY A 222 2.75 -2.93 1.28
N VAL A 223 3.80 -3.41 0.59
CA VAL A 223 4.72 -4.43 1.10
C VAL A 223 5.87 -3.81 1.89
N LEU A 224 6.33 -2.64 1.43
CA LEU A 224 7.37 -1.87 2.10
C LEU A 224 6.84 -0.53 2.56
N THR A 225 7.47 0.00 3.59
CA THR A 225 7.33 1.38 4.03
C THR A 225 8.66 2.09 4.10
N ILE A 226 8.61 3.42 4.19
CA ILE A 226 9.80 4.25 4.42
C ILE A 226 10.12 4.21 5.91
N ALA A 227 11.29 3.68 6.25
CA ALA A 227 11.77 3.62 7.63
C ALA A 227 12.50 4.91 8.03
N ASP A 228 13.45 5.34 7.20
CA ASP A 228 14.35 6.46 7.50
C ASP A 228 15.04 6.98 6.22
N ARG A 229 15.87 8.02 6.39
CA ARG A 229 16.79 8.56 5.41
C ARG A 229 18.22 8.46 5.91
N ASP A 230 19.12 7.98 5.06
CA ASP A 230 20.55 7.98 5.40
C ASP A 230 21.16 9.39 5.30
N ALA A 231 22.44 9.50 5.70
CA ALA A 231 23.18 10.77 5.67
C ALA A 231 23.32 11.38 4.25
N MET A 232 23.08 10.60 3.20
CA MET A 232 23.10 11.05 1.80
C MET A 232 21.69 11.37 1.28
N GLY A 233 20.66 11.26 2.12
CA GLY A 233 19.27 11.52 1.78
C GLY A 233 18.55 10.36 1.09
N ARG A 234 19.20 9.19 0.97
CA ARG A 234 18.60 7.98 0.37
C ARG A 234 17.59 7.38 1.34
N LEU A 235 16.53 6.80 0.78
CA LEU A 235 15.44 6.18 1.53
C LEU A 235 15.81 4.76 1.93
N THR A 236 15.72 4.49 3.22
CA THR A 236 15.77 3.13 3.77
C THR A 236 14.35 2.59 3.85
N LEU A 237 14.11 1.40 3.30
CA LEU A 237 12.79 0.76 3.32
C LEU A 237 12.79 -0.47 4.23
N CYS A 238 11.65 -0.74 4.87
CA CYS A 238 11.42 -1.94 5.68
C CYS A 238 10.02 -2.51 5.42
N ILE A 239 9.73 -3.70 5.97
CA ILE A 239 8.36 -4.23 6.10
C ILE A 239 7.63 -3.45 7.20
#